data_AF-A0A812UCN0-F1
#
_entry.id   AF-A0A812UCN0-F1
#
_cell.length_a   1.000
_cell.length_b   1.000
_cell.length_c   1.000
_cell.angle_alpha   90.00
_cell.angle_beta   90.00
_cell.angle_gamma   90.00
#
_symmetry.space_group_name_H-M   'P 1'
#
loop_
_entity.id
_entity.type
_entity.pdbx_description
1 polymer ?
#
loop_
_entity_poly.entity_id
_entity_poly.type
_entity_poly.pdbx_seq_one_letter_code
_entity_poly.pdbx_strand_id
1 'polypeptide(L)'
;MKQILKSAYQFPHWRARRARYCSLTPEDKPPSAIRFEHLAAMVDEAKSPWRRRPKQVGLSKAEYFYAYRSTLRGWARTVAGWVQRRDRLKDRQSDVDADHLLDLVLQQGGLCAYSGVPMELLKQNSHWRVSIERRDTRQGYVRGNCCLIAAEFNSAVHTGTPCNDKFNSAGSAQWSEEKVKEVLHLRAQPVPLEQLQEDIAIARLRPTRTGRSWFTGFRGPDAKDNWRCGSCGFWKPAERFSKRASVSTGLYSWCKKCQAYLSSVHFRPMRGHALSLLRSARQRAATGRYFGSFMLELDEVLDMLWLQGGRCFYSGVPLHCAPGPADWVWSIERLDNSVTYTKGNCVLIAREFQSSLPSSVPNLADLQSGVPENG
;
A
#
# COMPACT_ATOMS: atom_id res chain seq x y z
N MET A 1 -38.82 0.25 13.69
CA MET A 1 -37.49 0.00 13.09
C MET A 1 -37.54 -0.61 11.69
N LYS A 2 -38.39 -1.63 11.39
CA LYS A 2 -38.49 -2.23 10.03
C LYS A 2 -39.06 -1.30 8.93
N GLN A 3 -39.75 -0.22 9.28
CA GLN A 3 -40.38 0.70 8.30
C GLN A 3 -39.46 1.85 7.84
N ILE A 4 -38.32 2.07 8.50
CA ILE A 4 -37.26 2.99 8.05
C ILE A 4 -36.38 2.32 6.96
N LEU A 5 -36.44 1.00 6.81
CA LEU A 5 -35.62 0.23 5.88
C LEU A 5 -36.15 0.18 4.43
N LYS A 6 -37.37 0.68 4.16
CA LYS A 6 -38.00 0.63 2.82
C LYS A 6 -37.93 1.94 2.02
N SER A 7 -37.44 3.02 2.62
CA SER A 7 -37.08 4.23 1.87
C SER A 7 -35.78 3.96 1.12
N ALA A 8 -35.92 3.39 -0.08
CA ALA A 8 -34.95 3.35 -1.17
C ALA A 8 -33.64 4.12 -0.89
N TYR A 9 -32.67 3.46 -0.22
CA TYR A 9 -31.26 3.82 -0.29
C TYR A 9 -30.78 3.47 -1.71
N GLN A 10 -31.27 4.22 -2.69
CA GLN A 10 -30.56 4.28 -3.94
C GLN A 10 -29.20 4.93 -3.59
N PHE A 11 -28.10 4.30 -3.99
CA PHE A 11 -26.75 4.84 -3.91
C PHE A 11 -26.33 5.60 -5.21
N PRO A 12 -27.21 6.35 -5.95
CA PRO A 12 -26.86 6.84 -7.27
C PRO A 12 -25.82 7.94 -7.18
N HIS A 13 -25.83 8.75 -6.10
CA HIS A 13 -24.85 9.82 -5.92
C HIS A 13 -23.41 9.27 -5.75
N TRP A 14 -23.25 8.12 -5.07
CA TRP A 14 -21.95 7.47 -4.91
C TRP A 14 -21.49 6.82 -6.22
N ARG A 15 -22.37 6.11 -6.92
CA ARG A 15 -22.05 5.55 -8.25
C ARG A 15 -21.66 6.66 -9.23
N ALA A 16 -22.34 7.80 -9.20
CA ALA A 16 -22.03 8.96 -10.03
C ALA A 16 -20.71 9.65 -9.64
N ARG A 17 -20.37 9.70 -8.34
CA ARG A 17 -19.05 10.18 -7.89
C ARG A 17 -17.94 9.24 -8.32
N ARG A 18 -18.12 7.93 -8.15
CA ARG A 18 -17.16 6.92 -8.63
C ARG A 18 -16.98 7.06 -10.15
N ALA A 19 -18.06 7.21 -10.91
CA ALA A 19 -17.99 7.42 -12.35
C ALA A 19 -17.18 8.68 -12.73
N ARG A 20 -17.34 9.78 -11.98
CA ARG A 20 -16.55 11.01 -12.18
C ARG A 20 -15.06 10.85 -11.89
N TYR A 21 -14.69 10.10 -10.85
CA TYR A 21 -13.27 9.82 -10.55
C TYR A 21 -12.68 8.67 -11.39
N CYS A 22 -13.53 7.85 -12.02
CA CYS A 22 -13.13 6.74 -12.88
C CYS A 22 -13.20 7.08 -14.37
N SER A 23 -13.39 8.35 -14.77
CA SER A 23 -13.16 8.75 -16.15
C SER A 23 -11.66 8.72 -16.43
N LEU A 24 -11.18 7.52 -16.75
CA LEU A 24 -9.80 7.28 -17.16
C LEU A 24 -9.51 8.18 -18.36
N THR A 25 -8.52 9.03 -18.24
CA THR A 25 -7.94 9.67 -19.40
C THR A 25 -7.37 8.58 -20.31
N PRO A 26 -7.19 8.84 -21.62
CA PRO A 26 -6.51 7.90 -22.50
C PRO A 26 -5.14 7.44 -21.95
N GLU A 27 -4.48 8.28 -21.15
CA GLU A 27 -3.17 8.00 -20.53
C GLU A 27 -3.24 7.03 -19.34
N ASP A 28 -4.41 6.89 -18.72
CA ASP A 28 -4.64 5.95 -17.61
C ASP A 28 -4.94 4.53 -18.10
N LYS A 29 -5.16 4.34 -19.40
CA LYS A 29 -5.39 3.00 -19.98
C LYS A 29 -4.06 2.29 -20.20
N PRO A 30 -4.02 0.96 -20.02
CA PRO A 30 -2.86 0.19 -20.43
C PRO A 30 -2.51 0.46 -21.90
N PRO A 31 -1.21 0.45 -22.26
CA PRO A 31 -0.82 0.50 -23.65
C PRO A 31 -1.38 -0.70 -24.41
N SER A 32 -1.43 -0.59 -25.73
CA SER A 32 -1.74 -1.75 -26.58
C SER A 32 -0.60 -2.76 -26.51
N ALA A 33 -0.93 -4.05 -26.61
CA ALA A 33 0.08 -5.10 -26.65
C ALA A 33 1.02 -4.89 -27.85
N ILE A 34 2.32 -4.93 -27.59
CA ILE A 34 3.34 -4.87 -28.64
C ILE A 34 3.37 -6.24 -29.32
N ARG A 35 3.33 -6.25 -30.66
CA ARG A 35 3.51 -7.50 -31.42
C ARG A 35 4.85 -8.13 -31.07
N PHE A 36 4.86 -9.46 -30.88
CA PHE A 36 6.04 -10.17 -30.43
C PHE A 36 7.27 -9.93 -31.33
N GLU A 37 7.09 -9.91 -32.65
CA GLU A 37 8.17 -9.64 -33.61
C GLU A 37 8.81 -8.25 -33.40
N HIS A 38 7.97 -7.24 -33.15
CA HIS A 38 8.45 -5.88 -32.90
C HIS A 38 9.15 -5.79 -31.55
N LEU A 39 8.62 -6.46 -30.53
CA LEU A 39 9.25 -6.53 -29.21
C LEU A 39 10.63 -7.21 -29.28
N ALA A 40 10.75 -8.30 -30.04
CA ALA A 40 12.03 -8.98 -30.29
C ALA A 40 13.04 -8.04 -30.95
N ALA A 41 12.63 -7.32 -32.01
CA ALA A 41 13.49 -6.35 -32.68
C ALA A 41 13.96 -5.22 -31.72
N MET A 42 13.08 -4.72 -30.85
CA MET A 42 13.44 -3.73 -29.83
C MET A 42 14.46 -4.29 -28.82
N VAL A 43 14.31 -5.56 -28.43
CA VAL A 43 15.25 -6.25 -27.52
C VAL A 43 16.62 -6.44 -28.18
N ASP A 44 16.66 -6.86 -29.44
CA ASP A 44 17.90 -7.04 -30.20
C ASP A 44 18.66 -5.71 -30.40
N GLU A 45 17.92 -4.64 -30.70
CA GLU A 45 18.48 -3.29 -30.75
C GLU A 45 19.03 -2.87 -29.38
N ALA A 46 18.32 -3.17 -28.29
CA ALA A 46 18.75 -2.86 -26.93
C ALA A 46 20.00 -3.64 -26.49
N LYS A 47 20.23 -4.85 -27.02
CA LYS A 47 21.42 -5.68 -26.76
C LYS A 47 22.64 -5.30 -27.61
N SER A 48 22.44 -4.69 -28.79
CA SER A 48 23.52 -4.29 -29.70
C SER A 48 24.56 -3.35 -29.07
N PRO A 49 25.69 -2.96 -29.67
CA PRO A 49 26.54 -1.91 -29.08
C PRO A 49 25.88 -0.51 -29.17
N TRP A 50 25.90 0.28 -28.09
CA TRP A 50 25.36 1.65 -28.11
C TRP A 50 26.33 2.60 -28.82
N ARG A 51 25.88 3.24 -29.91
CA ARG A 51 26.76 4.03 -30.80
C ARG A 51 26.77 5.54 -30.58
N ARG A 52 25.93 6.10 -29.69
CA ARG A 52 25.77 7.56 -29.55
C ARG A 52 26.30 8.11 -28.21
N ARG A 53 27.20 9.10 -28.26
CA ARG A 53 27.65 9.86 -27.08
C ARG A 53 26.83 11.15 -26.92
N PRO A 54 26.66 11.72 -25.70
CA PRO A 54 25.90 12.95 -25.47
C PRO A 54 26.31 14.11 -26.38
N LYS A 55 27.62 14.33 -26.56
CA LYS A 55 28.17 15.40 -27.42
C LYS A 55 27.74 15.30 -28.89
N GLN A 56 27.36 14.11 -29.36
CA GLN A 56 26.97 13.89 -30.76
C GLN A 56 25.51 14.27 -31.04
N VAL A 57 24.69 14.45 -30.00
CA VAL A 57 23.25 14.72 -30.14
C VAL A 57 22.85 16.13 -29.67
N GLY A 58 23.81 16.97 -29.27
CA GLY A 58 23.53 18.35 -28.85
C GLY A 58 22.68 18.50 -27.59
N LEU A 59 22.38 17.40 -26.89
CA LEU A 59 21.59 17.39 -25.66
C LEU A 59 22.45 17.77 -24.45
N SER A 60 21.85 18.45 -23.48
CA SER A 60 22.43 18.57 -22.15
C SER A 60 22.60 17.19 -21.51
N LYS A 61 23.44 17.11 -20.47
CA LYS A 61 23.64 15.85 -19.73
C LYS A 61 22.34 15.30 -19.16
N ALA A 62 21.45 16.16 -18.65
CA ALA A 62 20.17 15.77 -18.07
C ALA A 62 19.20 15.23 -19.13
N GLU A 63 19.05 15.96 -20.24
CA GLU A 63 18.22 15.53 -21.38
C GLU A 63 18.73 14.24 -21.99
N TYR A 64 20.06 14.08 -22.12
CA TYR A 64 20.65 12.82 -22.58
C TYR A 64 20.29 11.66 -21.65
N PHE A 65 20.40 11.83 -20.34
CA PHE A 65 20.03 10.76 -19.39
C PHE A 65 18.55 10.44 -19.44
N TYR A 66 17.70 11.46 -19.61
CA TYR A 66 16.28 11.26 -19.82
C TYR A 66 16.04 10.47 -21.12
N ALA A 67 16.51 10.95 -22.27
CA ALA A 67 16.36 10.25 -23.55
C ALA A 67 16.92 8.81 -23.51
N TYR A 68 18.08 8.60 -22.89
CA TYR A 68 18.67 7.28 -22.72
C TYR A 68 17.78 6.36 -21.87
N ARG A 69 17.25 6.84 -20.73
CA ARG A 69 16.35 6.06 -19.87
C ARG A 69 15.00 5.76 -20.52
N SER A 70 14.60 6.54 -21.51
CA SER A 70 13.42 6.24 -22.34
C SER A 70 13.69 5.18 -23.41
N THR A 71 14.91 4.62 -23.49
CA THR A 71 15.20 3.45 -24.31
C THR A 71 15.15 2.18 -23.47
N LEU A 72 14.79 1.06 -24.10
CA LEU A 72 14.73 -0.23 -23.41
C LEU A 72 16.09 -0.64 -22.80
N ARG A 73 17.19 -0.35 -23.51
CA ARG A 73 18.56 -0.52 -23.01
C ARG A 73 18.84 0.31 -21.78
N GLY A 74 18.55 1.61 -21.84
CA GLY A 74 18.84 2.53 -20.75
C GLY A 74 18.00 2.25 -19.52
N TRP A 75 16.75 1.85 -19.71
CA TRP A 75 15.91 1.28 -18.66
C TRP A 75 16.56 0.06 -18.03
N ALA A 76 16.88 -0.98 -18.81
CA ALA A 76 17.43 -2.24 -18.31
C ALA A 76 18.73 -2.02 -17.52
N ARG A 77 19.67 -1.22 -18.05
CA ARG A 77 20.91 -0.88 -17.34
C ARG A 77 20.67 -0.11 -16.05
N THR A 78 19.74 0.84 -16.06
CA THR A 78 19.41 1.63 -14.86
C THR A 78 18.79 0.75 -13.78
N VAL A 79 17.83 -0.09 -14.15
CA VAL A 79 17.15 -1.00 -13.23
C VAL A 79 18.12 -2.04 -12.67
N ALA A 80 18.94 -2.68 -13.52
CA ALA A 80 19.96 -3.64 -13.09
C ALA A 80 20.91 -3.05 -12.04
N GLY A 81 21.44 -1.83 -12.28
CA GLY A 81 22.29 -1.15 -11.30
C GLY A 81 21.57 -0.84 -9.98
N TRP A 82 20.28 -0.49 -10.04
CA TRP A 82 19.48 -0.21 -8.84
C TRP A 82 19.18 -1.47 -8.02
N VAL A 83 18.85 -2.60 -8.66
CA VAL A 83 18.56 -3.85 -7.94
C VAL A 83 19.81 -4.39 -7.25
N GLN A 84 20.95 -4.39 -7.94
CA GLN A 84 22.24 -4.81 -7.38
C GLN A 84 22.63 -3.96 -6.17
N ARG A 85 22.44 -2.63 -6.26
CA ARG A 85 22.69 -1.73 -5.12
C ARG A 85 21.76 -2.02 -3.94
N ARG A 86 20.47 -2.24 -4.19
CA ARG A 86 19.48 -2.53 -3.14
C ARG A 86 19.77 -3.83 -2.40
N ASP A 87 20.20 -4.85 -3.12
CA ASP A 87 20.53 -6.13 -2.49
C ASP A 87 21.85 -6.09 -1.75
N ARG A 88 22.87 -5.40 -2.28
CA ARG A 88 24.11 -5.14 -1.53
C ARG A 88 23.85 -4.43 -0.20
N LEU A 89 22.96 -3.43 -0.18
CA LEU A 89 22.58 -2.71 1.05
C LEU A 89 21.83 -3.59 2.07
N LYS A 90 21.29 -4.73 1.65
CA LYS A 90 20.55 -5.67 2.49
C LYS A 90 21.28 -7.00 2.68
N ASP A 91 22.54 -7.07 2.25
CA ASP A 91 23.36 -8.29 2.26
C ASP A 91 22.67 -9.49 1.59
N ARG A 92 22.13 -9.27 0.38
CA ARG A 92 21.48 -10.31 -0.44
C ARG A 92 22.24 -10.53 -1.74
N GLN A 93 22.14 -11.75 -2.27
CA GLN A 93 22.70 -12.10 -3.57
C GLN A 93 21.89 -11.47 -4.72
N SER A 94 22.60 -11.01 -5.75
CA SER A 94 21.99 -10.48 -6.98
C SER A 94 22.84 -10.87 -8.18
N ASP A 95 22.24 -11.53 -9.17
CA ASP A 95 22.87 -11.89 -10.45
C ASP A 95 22.11 -11.34 -11.68
N VAL A 96 21.12 -10.47 -11.42
CA VAL A 96 20.38 -9.75 -12.46
C VAL A 96 21.27 -8.68 -13.08
N ASP A 97 21.44 -8.76 -14.39
CA ASP A 97 22.09 -7.77 -15.25
C ASP A 97 21.09 -7.21 -16.28
N ALA A 98 21.56 -6.31 -17.14
CA ALA A 98 20.70 -5.67 -18.14
C ALA A 98 20.17 -6.68 -19.17
N ASP A 99 20.97 -7.66 -19.60
CA ASP A 99 20.57 -8.63 -20.62
C ASP A 99 19.50 -9.57 -20.08
N HIS A 100 19.61 -9.98 -18.81
CA HIS A 100 18.56 -10.75 -18.14
C HIS A 100 17.22 -10.01 -18.10
N LEU A 101 17.22 -8.69 -17.85
CA LEU A 101 15.98 -7.91 -17.87
C LEU A 101 15.36 -7.83 -19.25
N LEU A 102 16.18 -7.74 -20.30
CA LEU A 102 15.72 -7.78 -21.69
C LEU A 102 15.16 -9.16 -22.05
N ASP A 103 15.80 -10.24 -21.57
CA ASP A 103 15.28 -11.60 -21.72
C ASP A 103 13.92 -11.76 -21.04
N LEU A 104 13.74 -11.19 -19.84
CA LEU A 104 12.44 -11.18 -19.15
C LEU A 104 11.36 -10.41 -19.93
N VAL A 105 11.71 -9.27 -20.55
CA VAL A 105 10.77 -8.52 -21.40
C VAL A 105 10.26 -9.41 -22.54
N LEU A 106 11.19 -10.09 -23.23
CA LEU A 106 10.86 -10.96 -24.34
C LEU A 106 10.08 -12.20 -23.88
N GLN A 107 10.53 -12.88 -22.83
CA GLN A 107 9.90 -14.07 -22.27
C GLN A 107 8.46 -13.80 -21.84
N GLN A 108 8.18 -12.62 -21.29
CA GLN A 108 6.83 -12.21 -20.88
C GLN A 108 6.02 -11.53 -22.00
N GLY A 109 6.57 -11.36 -23.20
CA GLY A 109 5.90 -10.67 -24.30
C GLY A 109 5.54 -9.21 -23.98
N GLY A 110 6.29 -8.55 -23.09
CA GLY A 110 5.99 -7.19 -22.63
C GLY A 110 4.75 -7.08 -21.72
N LEU A 111 4.26 -8.21 -21.21
CA LEU A 111 3.08 -8.27 -20.34
C LEU A 111 3.47 -8.35 -18.85
N CYS A 112 2.63 -7.79 -17.99
CA CYS A 112 2.76 -7.90 -16.55
C CYS A 112 2.57 -9.37 -16.10
N ALA A 113 3.53 -9.91 -15.34
CA ALA A 113 3.53 -11.31 -14.91
C ALA A 113 2.31 -11.70 -14.06
N TYR A 114 1.70 -10.75 -13.32
CA TYR A 114 0.56 -11.04 -12.46
C TYR A 114 -0.80 -10.84 -13.12
N SER A 115 -0.92 -9.87 -14.03
CA SER A 115 -2.21 -9.46 -14.59
C SER A 115 -2.38 -9.74 -16.08
N GLY A 116 -1.30 -10.05 -16.79
CA GLY A 116 -1.28 -10.17 -18.25
C GLY A 116 -1.48 -8.84 -19.00
N VAL A 117 -1.59 -7.71 -18.29
CA VAL A 117 -1.78 -6.40 -18.88
C VAL A 117 -0.48 -5.93 -19.56
N PRO A 118 -0.54 -5.35 -20.79
CA PRO A 118 0.64 -4.77 -21.43
C PRO A 118 1.27 -3.67 -20.58
N MET A 119 2.59 -3.68 -20.48
CA MET A 119 3.34 -2.66 -19.75
C MET A 119 3.93 -1.62 -20.70
N GLU A 120 4.06 -0.39 -20.21
CA GLU A 120 4.77 0.68 -20.88
C GLU A 120 6.28 0.56 -20.63
N LEU A 121 7.05 0.37 -21.70
CA LEU A 121 8.48 0.08 -21.65
C LEU A 121 9.35 1.32 -21.86
N LEU A 122 8.85 2.37 -22.52
CA LEU A 122 9.65 3.48 -23.02
C LEU A 122 9.22 4.84 -22.45
N LYS A 123 7.92 5.08 -22.24
CA LYS A 123 7.42 6.34 -21.67
C LYS A 123 7.70 6.41 -20.18
N GLN A 124 8.64 7.28 -19.80
CA GLN A 124 8.88 7.61 -18.39
C GLN A 124 7.60 8.20 -17.76
N ASN A 125 7.38 7.89 -16.48
CA ASN A 125 6.22 8.34 -15.70
C ASN A 125 4.85 7.86 -16.18
N SER A 126 4.79 6.82 -17.01
CA SER A 126 3.51 6.17 -17.34
C SER A 126 2.90 5.44 -16.14
N HIS A 127 1.57 5.42 -16.07
CA HIS A 127 0.73 4.64 -15.14
C HIS A 127 0.74 3.13 -15.39
N TRP A 128 1.53 2.66 -16.35
CA TRP A 128 1.69 1.23 -16.64
C TRP A 128 3.16 0.86 -16.82
N ARG A 129 4.06 1.67 -16.27
CA ARG A 129 5.51 1.49 -16.45
C ARG A 129 5.94 0.13 -15.92
N VAL A 130 6.85 -0.51 -16.64
CA VAL A 130 7.45 -1.78 -16.21
C VAL A 130 8.28 -1.61 -14.93
N SER A 131 8.13 -2.56 -14.02
CA SER A 131 8.92 -2.69 -12.80
C SER A 131 9.39 -4.12 -12.64
N ILE A 132 10.59 -4.30 -12.06
CA ILE A 132 11.05 -5.62 -11.62
C ILE A 132 10.49 -5.95 -10.24
N GLU A 133 10.09 -7.21 -10.05
CA GLU A 133 9.61 -7.75 -8.77
C GLU A 133 10.22 -9.11 -8.47
N ARG A 134 10.36 -9.42 -7.17
CA ARG A 134 10.83 -10.72 -6.68
C ARG A 134 9.64 -11.62 -6.38
N ARG A 135 9.67 -12.85 -6.88
CA ARG A 135 8.64 -13.87 -6.58
C ARG A 135 8.69 -14.27 -5.11
N ASP A 136 9.90 -14.53 -4.60
CA ASP A 136 10.19 -14.73 -3.17
C ASP A 136 11.02 -13.55 -2.64
N THR A 137 10.42 -12.77 -1.74
CA THR A 137 11.04 -11.59 -1.14
C THR A 137 12.14 -11.92 -0.12
N ARG A 138 12.27 -13.18 0.31
CA ARG A 138 13.38 -13.68 1.15
C ARG A 138 14.68 -13.78 0.38
N GLN A 139 14.58 -14.04 -0.92
CA GLN A 139 15.72 -14.07 -1.83
C GLN A 139 15.99 -12.66 -2.38
N GLY A 140 17.21 -12.46 -2.89
CA GLY A 140 17.54 -11.27 -3.66
C GLY A 140 16.97 -11.32 -5.08
N TYR A 141 17.40 -10.38 -5.91
CA TYR A 141 17.14 -10.34 -7.33
C TYR A 141 18.09 -11.33 -8.01
N VAL A 142 17.68 -12.59 -7.99
CA VAL A 142 18.37 -13.68 -8.68
C VAL A 142 17.58 -14.16 -9.91
N ARG A 143 18.27 -14.67 -10.92
CA ARG A 143 17.69 -15.31 -12.11
C ARG A 143 16.73 -16.42 -11.66
N GLY A 144 15.51 -16.41 -12.21
CA GLY A 144 14.43 -17.33 -11.81
C GLY A 144 13.59 -16.87 -10.61
N ASN A 145 14.10 -15.95 -9.76
CA ASN A 145 13.30 -15.32 -8.70
C ASN A 145 12.73 -13.96 -9.09
N CYS A 146 12.99 -13.47 -10.31
CA CYS A 146 12.52 -12.17 -10.79
C CYS A 146 11.41 -12.33 -11.83
N CYS A 147 10.55 -11.33 -11.91
CA CYS A 147 9.60 -11.14 -13.00
C CYS A 147 9.37 -9.64 -13.23
N LEU A 148 8.75 -9.30 -14.36
CA LEU A 148 8.36 -7.93 -14.67
C LEU A 148 6.86 -7.76 -14.40
N ILE A 149 6.51 -6.69 -13.71
CA ILE A 149 5.15 -6.33 -13.34
C ILE A 149 4.89 -4.87 -13.69
N ALA A 150 3.62 -4.50 -13.89
CA ALA A 150 3.25 -3.09 -13.93
C ALA A 150 3.55 -2.48 -12.54
N ALA A 151 4.11 -1.27 -12.50
CA ALA A 151 4.58 -0.64 -11.26
C ALA A 151 3.49 -0.42 -10.21
N GLU A 152 2.23 -0.45 -10.64
CA GLU A 152 1.01 -0.34 -9.84
C GLU A 152 0.87 -1.53 -8.89
N PHE A 153 1.41 -2.69 -9.28
CA PHE A 153 1.48 -3.89 -8.45
C PHE A 153 2.77 -3.95 -7.58
N ASN A 154 3.70 -3.01 -7.76
CA ASN A 154 4.92 -2.95 -6.94
C ASN A 154 4.67 -2.16 -5.65
N SER A 155 3.79 -2.70 -4.81
CA SER A 155 3.44 -2.14 -3.51
C SER A 155 4.29 -2.77 -2.39
N ALA A 156 4.57 -1.99 -1.35
CA ALA A 156 5.39 -2.45 -0.24
C ALA A 156 4.64 -3.51 0.59
N VAL A 157 5.26 -4.68 0.78
CA VAL A 157 4.69 -5.73 1.63
C VAL A 157 4.50 -5.20 3.06
N HIS A 158 3.24 -5.02 3.44
CA HIS A 158 2.85 -4.66 4.80
C HIS A 158 2.85 -5.91 5.68
N THR A 159 4.02 -6.35 6.15
CA THR A 159 4.09 -7.35 7.24
C THR A 159 3.57 -6.69 8.50
N GLY A 160 2.28 -6.91 8.78
CA GLY A 160 1.60 -6.38 9.95
C GLY A 160 2.28 -6.89 11.21
N THR A 161 2.93 -5.98 11.94
CA THR A 161 3.64 -6.21 13.19
C THR A 161 5.02 -6.85 13.01
N PRO A 162 6.08 -6.32 13.66
CA PRO A 162 7.30 -7.07 13.90
C PRO A 162 6.97 -8.22 14.87
N CYS A 163 6.30 -9.26 14.37
CA CYS A 163 6.32 -10.53 15.07
C CYS A 163 7.77 -11.00 15.08
N ASN A 164 8.26 -11.41 16.25
CA ASN A 164 9.61 -11.95 16.38
C ASN A 164 9.82 -13.22 15.53
N ASP A 165 8.75 -13.78 14.95
CA ASP A 165 8.78 -14.80 13.90
C ASP A 165 9.02 -14.18 12.52
N LYS A 166 10.14 -13.48 12.37
CA LYS A 166 10.66 -13.05 11.04
C LYS A 166 10.82 -14.23 10.06
N PHE A 167 10.77 -15.47 10.54
CA PHE A 167 11.02 -16.67 9.77
C PHE A 167 9.78 -17.34 9.15
N ASN A 168 8.56 -17.12 9.68
CA ASN A 168 7.40 -17.94 9.28
C ASN A 168 6.37 -17.25 8.37
N SER A 169 6.48 -15.94 8.16
CA SER A 169 5.76 -15.32 7.04
C SER A 169 6.56 -15.64 5.78
N ALA A 170 6.22 -16.71 5.07
CA ALA A 170 6.76 -16.99 3.75
C ALA A 170 6.70 -15.69 2.94
N GLY A 171 7.85 -15.12 2.59
CA GLY A 171 7.94 -13.76 2.09
C GLY A 171 7.42 -13.66 0.65
N SER A 172 6.13 -13.89 0.42
CA SER A 172 5.54 -13.70 -0.89
C SER A 172 5.51 -12.22 -1.25
N ALA A 173 5.56 -11.93 -2.55
CA ALA A 173 5.16 -10.62 -3.05
C ALA A 173 3.74 -10.28 -2.55
N GLN A 174 3.43 -8.99 -2.45
CA GLN A 174 2.10 -8.54 -2.01
C GLN A 174 1.00 -8.92 -3.01
N TRP A 175 1.39 -9.05 -4.28
CA TRP A 175 0.58 -9.45 -5.41
C TRP A 175 1.10 -10.75 -6.01
N SER A 176 0.18 -11.58 -6.50
CA SER A 176 0.45 -12.77 -7.30
C SER A 176 -0.61 -12.90 -8.38
N GLU A 177 -0.42 -13.79 -9.34
CA GLU A 177 -1.42 -14.08 -10.38
C GLU A 177 -2.73 -14.58 -9.76
N GLU A 178 -2.65 -15.46 -8.76
CA GLU A 178 -3.81 -15.98 -8.03
C GLU A 178 -4.58 -14.85 -7.36
N LYS A 179 -3.88 -13.91 -6.72
CA LYS A 179 -4.49 -12.76 -6.05
C LYS A 179 -5.17 -11.81 -7.05
N VAL A 180 -4.59 -11.61 -8.24
CA VAL A 180 -5.24 -10.83 -9.30
C VAL A 180 -6.53 -11.52 -9.78
N LYS A 181 -6.51 -12.84 -9.96
CA LYS A 181 -7.73 -13.63 -10.29
C LYS A 181 -8.77 -13.56 -9.17
N GLU A 182 -8.33 -13.62 -7.92
CA GLU A 182 -9.17 -13.51 -6.73
C GLU A 182 -9.92 -12.16 -6.69
N VAL A 183 -9.28 -11.05 -7.06
CA VAL A 183 -9.94 -9.73 -7.14
C VAL A 183 -11.18 -9.79 -8.03
N LEU A 184 -11.11 -10.44 -9.19
CA LEU A 184 -12.26 -10.56 -10.10
C LEU A 184 -13.40 -11.36 -9.47
N HIS A 185 -13.06 -12.44 -8.77
CA HIS A 185 -14.04 -13.26 -8.05
C HIS A 185 -14.70 -12.49 -6.89
N LEU A 186 -13.89 -11.85 -6.04
CA LEU A 186 -14.36 -11.09 -4.88
C LEU A 186 -15.25 -9.89 -5.27
N ARG A 187 -14.97 -9.26 -6.41
CA ARG A 187 -15.83 -8.19 -6.94
C ARG A 187 -17.26 -8.64 -7.19
N ALA A 188 -17.45 -9.90 -7.58
CA ALA A 188 -18.77 -10.47 -7.84
C ALA A 188 -19.47 -10.94 -6.56
N GLN A 189 -18.73 -11.27 -5.51
CA GLN A 189 -19.32 -11.74 -4.25
C GLN A 189 -20.16 -10.64 -3.57
N PRO A 190 -21.36 -10.95 -3.05
CA PRO A 190 -22.18 -9.98 -2.32
C PRO A 190 -21.56 -9.64 -0.95
N VAL A 191 -21.80 -8.42 -0.47
CA VAL A 191 -21.47 -8.02 0.91
C VAL A 191 -22.72 -8.15 1.76
N PRO A 192 -22.69 -8.82 2.93
CA PRO A 192 -23.83 -8.92 3.83
C PRO A 192 -24.13 -7.56 4.49
N LEU A 193 -24.94 -6.73 3.83
CA LEU A 193 -25.18 -5.34 4.23
C LEU A 193 -25.87 -5.21 5.60
N GLU A 194 -26.73 -6.15 5.97
CA GLU A 194 -27.37 -6.14 7.31
C GLU A 194 -26.34 -6.34 8.43
N GLN A 195 -25.44 -7.33 8.28
CA GLN A 195 -24.34 -7.55 9.22
C GLN A 195 -23.40 -6.33 9.26
N LEU A 196 -23.08 -5.76 8.11
CA LEU A 196 -22.24 -4.56 8.03
C LEU A 196 -22.88 -3.38 8.79
N GLN A 197 -24.20 -3.20 8.68
CA GLN A 197 -24.92 -2.16 9.39
C GLN A 197 -24.87 -2.38 10.90
N GLU A 198 -25.06 -3.62 11.35
CA GLU A 198 -24.97 -4.00 12.76
C GLU A 198 -23.55 -3.75 13.30
N ASP A 199 -22.52 -4.19 12.57
CA ASP A 199 -21.13 -4.00 12.95
C ASP A 199 -20.77 -2.50 13.05
N ILE A 200 -21.28 -1.67 12.13
CA ILE A 200 -21.12 -0.21 12.19
C ILE A 200 -21.85 0.37 13.40
N ALA A 201 -23.08 -0.09 13.70
CA ALA A 201 -23.82 0.36 14.88
C ALA A 201 -23.06 0.04 16.16
N ILE A 202 -22.55 -1.20 16.31
CA ILE A 202 -21.69 -1.63 17.41
C ILE A 202 -20.41 -0.78 17.45
N ALA A 203 -19.79 -0.51 16.30
CA ALA A 203 -18.56 0.27 16.24
C ALA A 203 -18.75 1.73 16.68
N ARG A 204 -19.93 2.32 16.47
CA ARG A 204 -20.27 3.67 16.95
C ARG A 204 -20.44 3.74 18.45
N LEU A 205 -20.93 2.68 19.09
CA LEU A 205 -21.04 2.61 20.54
C LEU A 205 -19.67 2.90 21.17
N ARG A 206 -19.61 3.92 22.02
CA ARG A 206 -18.44 4.13 22.87
C ARG A 206 -18.49 3.00 23.89
N PRO A 207 -17.51 2.08 23.93
CA PRO A 207 -17.47 1.10 24.99
C PRO A 207 -17.47 1.89 26.30
N THR A 208 -18.46 1.64 27.16
CA THR A 208 -18.40 2.09 28.54
C THR A 208 -17.04 1.68 29.04
N ARG A 209 -16.23 2.65 29.50
CA ARG A 209 -14.99 2.35 30.19
C ARG A 209 -15.40 1.61 31.47
N THR A 210 -15.63 0.31 31.37
CA THR A 210 -15.79 -0.58 32.52
C THR A 210 -14.58 -0.25 33.38
N GLY A 211 -14.85 0.31 34.56
CA GLY A 211 -13.93 1.15 35.30
C GLY A 211 -12.51 0.63 35.16
N ARG A 212 -11.58 1.48 34.68
CA ARG A 212 -10.17 1.13 34.74
C ARG A 212 -9.93 0.79 36.22
N SER A 213 -9.82 -0.49 36.53
CA SER A 213 -9.17 -0.96 37.75
C SER A 213 -7.73 -0.54 37.59
N TRP A 214 -7.48 0.74 37.81
CA TRP A 214 -6.15 1.27 38.02
C TRP A 214 -5.68 0.54 39.25
N PHE A 215 -4.85 -0.48 39.04
CA PHE A 215 -4.09 -0.99 40.15
C PHE A 215 -3.19 0.17 40.60
N THR A 216 -3.61 0.85 41.66
CA THR A 216 -2.88 1.97 42.30
C THR A 216 -1.78 1.47 43.21
N GLY A 217 -1.60 0.15 43.33
CA GLY A 217 -0.57 -0.43 44.17
C GLY A 217 0.84 -0.23 43.61
N PHE A 218 1.80 -0.29 44.54
CA PHE A 218 3.24 -0.27 44.24
C PHE A 218 3.59 -1.25 43.13
N ARG A 219 4.40 -0.76 42.18
CA ARG A 219 4.88 -1.54 41.04
C ARG A 219 6.38 -1.74 41.17
N GLY A 220 6.76 -2.76 41.91
CA GLY A 220 8.13 -3.25 41.99
C GLY A 220 8.19 -4.76 41.84
N PRO A 221 9.41 -5.31 41.73
CA PRO A 221 9.63 -6.74 41.74
C PRO A 221 9.30 -7.34 43.11
N ASP A 222 8.95 -8.63 43.14
CA ASP A 222 8.93 -9.43 44.36
C ASP A 222 10.35 -9.86 44.77
N ALA A 223 10.47 -10.63 45.86
CA ALA A 223 11.75 -11.17 46.32
C ALA A 223 12.46 -12.10 45.31
N LYS A 224 11.77 -12.53 44.24
CA LYS A 224 12.29 -13.40 43.17
C LYS A 224 12.47 -12.65 41.84
N ASP A 225 12.48 -11.32 41.88
CA ASP A 225 12.53 -10.43 40.70
C ASP A 225 11.39 -10.66 39.69
N ASN A 226 10.25 -11.19 40.14
CA ASN A 226 9.05 -11.25 39.33
C ASN A 226 8.28 -9.94 39.43
N TRP A 227 7.58 -9.60 38.35
CA TRP A 227 6.76 -8.41 38.22
C TRP A 227 5.30 -8.81 38.15
N ARG A 228 4.45 -8.13 38.90
CA ARG A 228 3.01 -8.36 38.86
C ARG A 228 2.37 -7.72 37.63
N CYS A 229 1.64 -8.51 36.85
CA CYS A 229 0.89 -8.02 35.70
C CYS A 229 -0.37 -7.26 36.15
N GLY A 230 -0.51 -6.00 35.77
CA GLY A 230 -1.68 -5.16 36.11
C GLY A 230 -2.99 -5.55 35.43
N SER A 231 -2.99 -6.54 34.51
CA SER A 231 -4.19 -7.05 33.85
C SER A 231 -4.65 -8.40 34.42
N CYS A 232 -3.76 -9.39 34.52
CA CYS A 232 -4.12 -10.72 35.03
C CYS A 232 -3.75 -10.96 36.50
N GLY A 233 -3.07 -10.03 37.17
CA GLY A 233 -2.72 -10.12 38.58
C GLY A 233 -1.58 -11.08 38.93
N PHE A 234 -1.10 -11.89 37.99
CA PHE A 234 -0.02 -12.86 38.22
C PHE A 234 1.38 -12.23 38.22
N TRP A 235 2.25 -12.72 39.11
CA TRP A 235 3.70 -12.44 39.15
C TRP A 235 4.42 -13.25 38.08
N LYS A 236 5.27 -12.60 37.28
CA LYS A 236 6.00 -13.21 36.16
C LYS A 236 7.39 -12.62 36.03
N PRO A 237 8.37 -13.34 35.49
CA PRO A 237 9.71 -12.78 35.32
C PRO A 237 9.71 -11.68 34.24
N ALA A 238 10.71 -10.79 34.29
CA ALA A 238 10.76 -9.55 33.50
C ALA A 238 10.66 -9.79 31.98
N GLU A 239 11.15 -10.92 31.46
CA GLU A 239 11.12 -11.27 30.04
C GLU A 239 9.71 -11.49 29.51
N ARG A 240 8.75 -11.76 30.40
CA ARG A 240 7.32 -11.88 30.05
C ARG A 240 6.65 -10.52 29.89
N PHE A 241 7.38 -9.41 30.05
CA PHE A 241 6.91 -8.04 29.83
C PHE A 241 7.66 -7.39 28.66
N SER A 242 7.02 -6.41 28.03
CA SER A 242 7.66 -5.61 26.96
C SER A 242 8.50 -4.51 27.61
N LYS A 243 9.72 -4.27 27.11
CA LYS A 243 10.55 -3.16 27.58
C LYS A 243 9.98 -1.83 27.08
N ARG A 244 9.99 -0.79 27.92
CA ARG A 244 9.53 0.57 27.58
C ARG A 244 10.37 1.61 28.32
N ALA A 245 11.24 2.29 27.59
CA ALA A 245 12.16 3.28 28.15
C ALA A 245 11.46 4.48 28.82
N SER A 246 10.23 4.81 28.40
CA SER A 246 9.46 5.93 28.96
C SER A 246 8.83 5.65 30.33
N VAL A 247 9.03 4.46 30.90
CA VAL A 247 8.47 4.07 32.21
C VAL A 247 9.63 3.92 33.16
N SER A 248 9.52 4.43 34.39
CA SER A 248 10.59 4.40 35.40
C SER A 248 11.18 3.00 35.64
N THR A 249 10.33 1.97 35.56
CA THR A 249 10.75 0.58 35.75
C THR A 249 11.34 -0.08 34.49
N GLY A 250 11.37 0.62 33.35
CA GLY A 250 11.78 0.07 32.06
C GLY A 250 10.87 -1.03 31.47
N LEU A 251 9.75 -1.38 32.12
CA LEU A 251 8.85 -2.47 31.74
C LEU A 251 7.41 -1.98 31.56
N TYR A 252 6.64 -2.61 30.67
CA TYR A 252 5.19 -2.39 30.52
C TYR A 252 4.41 -2.96 31.71
N SER A 253 3.31 -2.32 32.12
CA SER A 253 2.53 -2.73 33.30
C SER A 253 1.82 -4.08 33.15
N TRP A 254 1.64 -4.55 31.93
CA TRP A 254 0.96 -5.80 31.61
C TRP A 254 1.91 -6.79 30.94
N CYS A 255 1.74 -8.08 31.20
CA CYS A 255 2.53 -9.11 30.54
C CYS A 255 2.20 -9.20 29.04
N LYS A 256 3.14 -9.72 28.23
CA LYS A 256 3.02 -9.86 26.77
C LYS A 256 1.72 -10.56 26.35
N LYS A 257 1.29 -11.62 27.06
CA LYS A 257 0.03 -12.33 26.78
C LYS A 257 -1.20 -11.43 26.96
N CYS A 258 -1.25 -10.67 28.05
CA CYS A 258 -2.35 -9.72 28.30
C CYS A 258 -2.32 -8.55 27.32
N GLN A 259 -1.13 -8.06 26.94
CA GLN A 259 -1.00 -7.04 25.90
C GLN A 259 -1.51 -7.55 24.55
N ALA A 260 -1.19 -8.78 24.16
CA ALA A 260 -1.66 -9.40 22.93
C ALA A 260 -3.19 -9.59 22.94
N TYR A 261 -3.74 -10.08 24.05
CA TYR A 261 -5.19 -10.20 24.24
C TYR A 261 -5.89 -8.84 24.19
N LEU A 262 -5.36 -7.83 24.87
CA LEU A 262 -5.94 -6.48 24.78
C LEU A 262 -5.87 -5.95 23.36
N SER A 263 -4.75 -6.16 22.68
CA SER A 263 -4.58 -5.71 21.30
C SER A 263 -5.56 -6.41 20.38
N SER A 264 -5.83 -7.70 20.57
CA SER A 264 -6.85 -8.40 19.80
C SER A 264 -8.25 -7.87 20.14
N VAL A 265 -8.60 -7.67 21.41
CA VAL A 265 -9.93 -7.15 21.80
C VAL A 265 -10.14 -5.69 21.41
N HIS A 266 -9.11 -4.86 21.41
CA HIS A 266 -9.24 -3.43 21.11
C HIS A 266 -9.04 -3.08 19.65
N PHE A 267 -8.15 -3.77 18.94
CA PHE A 267 -7.89 -3.45 17.53
C PHE A 267 -8.66 -4.35 16.57
N ARG A 268 -9.09 -5.57 16.98
CA ARG A 268 -9.92 -6.40 16.09
C ARG A 268 -11.32 -5.87 15.79
N PRO A 269 -12.02 -5.22 16.73
CA PRO A 269 -13.30 -4.63 16.39
C PRO A 269 -13.12 -3.54 15.34
N MET A 270 -14.12 -3.40 14.46
CA MET A 270 -14.17 -2.37 13.42
C MET A 270 -13.84 -0.97 13.97
N ARG A 271 -14.38 -0.61 15.14
CA ARG A 271 -14.07 0.64 15.86
C ARG A 271 -12.58 0.81 16.13
N GLY A 272 -11.96 -0.24 16.66
CA GLY A 272 -10.55 -0.30 17.02
C GLY A 272 -9.64 -0.02 15.84
N HIS A 273 -9.90 -0.73 14.75
CA HIS A 273 -9.16 -0.56 13.51
C HIS A 273 -9.37 0.83 12.90
N ALA A 274 -10.62 1.32 12.81
CA ALA A 274 -10.92 2.66 12.31
C ALA A 274 -10.22 3.77 13.12
N LEU A 275 -10.23 3.67 14.46
CA LEU A 275 -9.47 4.59 15.33
C LEU A 275 -7.96 4.50 15.11
N SER A 276 -7.45 3.30 14.82
CA SER A 276 -6.04 3.13 14.48
C SER A 276 -5.70 3.80 13.16
N LEU A 277 -6.53 3.65 12.13
CA LEU A 277 -6.37 4.32 10.84
C LEU A 277 -6.38 5.84 11.00
N LEU A 278 -7.32 6.39 11.77
CA LEU A 278 -7.41 7.83 12.06
C LEU A 278 -6.16 8.35 12.76
N ARG A 279 -5.62 7.60 13.72
CA ARG A 279 -4.37 7.98 14.40
C ARG A 279 -3.21 8.05 13.41
N SER A 280 -3.05 7.05 12.56
CA SER A 280 -2.00 7.02 11.52
C SER A 280 -2.19 8.15 10.51
N ALA A 281 -3.42 8.40 10.06
CA ALA A 281 -3.74 9.49 9.15
C ALA A 281 -3.43 10.86 9.77
N ARG A 282 -3.78 11.07 11.05
CA ARG A 282 -3.45 12.29 11.80
C ARG A 282 -1.94 12.48 11.96
N GLN A 283 -1.20 11.42 12.27
CA GLN A 283 0.25 11.49 12.37
C GLN A 283 0.87 11.88 11.02
N ARG A 284 0.44 11.24 9.92
CA ARG A 284 0.89 11.61 8.57
C ARG A 284 0.54 13.06 8.27
N ALA A 285 -0.67 13.50 8.62
CA ALA A 285 -1.11 14.88 8.42
C ALA A 285 -0.21 15.90 9.16
N ALA A 286 0.20 15.57 10.39
CA ALA A 286 1.06 16.43 11.20
C ALA A 286 2.52 16.48 10.71
N THR A 287 3.03 15.41 10.11
CA THR A 287 4.41 15.35 9.60
C THR A 287 4.53 15.68 8.10
N GLY A 288 3.40 15.71 7.39
CA GLY A 288 3.35 15.91 5.95
C GLY A 288 3.30 17.38 5.55
N ARG A 289 3.58 17.64 4.27
CA ARG A 289 3.40 18.97 3.65
C ARG A 289 2.04 19.03 2.96
N TYR A 290 0.95 18.99 3.73
CA TYR A 290 -0.41 19.05 3.19
C TYR A 290 -1.06 20.39 3.49
N PHE A 291 -1.96 20.82 2.62
CA PHE A 291 -2.77 22.00 2.87
C PHE A 291 -3.99 21.65 3.73
N GLY A 292 -4.27 22.47 4.76
CA GLY A 292 -5.46 22.38 5.61
C GLY A 292 -5.30 21.61 6.92
N SER A 293 -6.34 21.63 7.75
CA SER A 293 -6.41 20.92 9.04
C SER A 293 -7.01 19.51 8.88
N PHE A 294 -6.49 18.55 9.67
CA PHE A 294 -7.07 17.21 9.74
C PHE A 294 -8.47 17.26 10.36
N MET A 295 -9.50 16.88 9.61
CA MET A 295 -10.91 16.97 10.05
C MET A 295 -11.63 15.62 10.10
N LEU A 296 -10.94 14.51 9.83
CA LEU A 296 -11.58 13.21 9.73
C LEU A 296 -11.90 12.60 11.11
N GLU A 297 -13.16 12.23 11.33
CA GLU A 297 -13.62 11.59 12.57
C GLU A 297 -14.02 10.11 12.38
N LEU A 298 -14.28 9.42 13.50
CA LEU A 298 -14.67 8.00 13.49
C LEU A 298 -15.96 7.78 12.70
N ASP A 299 -16.99 8.58 12.96
CA ASP A 299 -18.28 8.40 12.31
C ASP A 299 -18.19 8.63 10.80
N GLU A 300 -17.32 9.54 10.35
CA GLU A 300 -17.09 9.77 8.92
C GLU A 300 -16.39 8.59 8.23
N VAL A 301 -15.47 7.91 8.92
CA VAL A 301 -14.85 6.68 8.41
C VAL A 301 -15.87 5.55 8.31
N LEU A 302 -16.74 5.39 9.31
CA LEU A 302 -17.80 4.38 9.30
C LEU A 302 -18.86 4.71 8.23
N ASP A 303 -19.20 5.98 8.07
CA ASP A 303 -20.08 6.46 7.00
C ASP A 303 -19.50 6.14 5.62
N MET A 304 -18.20 6.37 5.40
CA MET A 304 -17.53 6.01 4.14
C MET A 304 -17.66 4.51 3.83
N LEU A 305 -17.49 3.65 4.83
CA LEU A 305 -17.62 2.19 4.65
C LEU A 305 -19.06 1.80 4.28
N TRP A 306 -20.04 2.37 4.98
CA TRP A 306 -21.45 2.17 4.66
C TRP A 306 -21.80 2.66 3.26
N LEU A 307 -21.40 3.88 2.91
CA LEU A 307 -21.65 4.51 1.62
C LEU A 307 -20.99 3.74 0.46
N GLN A 308 -19.85 3.11 0.71
CA GLN A 308 -19.17 2.22 -0.24
C GLN A 308 -19.74 0.79 -0.25
N GLY A 309 -20.76 0.49 0.56
CA GLY A 309 -21.36 -0.85 0.67
C GLY A 309 -20.37 -1.91 1.15
N GLY A 310 -19.43 -1.54 2.02
CA GLY A 310 -18.41 -2.45 2.52
C GLY A 310 -17.32 -2.81 1.52
N ARG A 311 -17.12 -2.03 0.45
CA ARG A 311 -16.20 -2.35 -0.65
C ARG A 311 -15.08 -1.33 -0.83
N CYS A 312 -13.96 -1.79 -1.38
CA CYS A 312 -12.85 -0.96 -1.82
C CYS A 312 -13.32 0.01 -2.91
N PHE A 313 -12.97 1.29 -2.78
CA PHE A 313 -13.38 2.33 -3.71
C PHE A 313 -12.92 2.06 -5.16
N TYR A 314 -11.66 1.66 -5.34
CA TYR A 314 -11.09 1.41 -6.67
C TYR A 314 -11.52 0.05 -7.23
N SER A 315 -11.18 -1.03 -6.52
CA SER A 315 -11.35 -2.38 -7.05
C SER A 315 -12.75 -2.94 -6.87
N GLY A 316 -13.52 -2.48 -5.87
CA GLY A 316 -14.84 -3.04 -5.55
C GLY A 316 -14.81 -4.37 -4.78
N VAL A 317 -13.62 -4.87 -4.39
CA VAL A 317 -13.54 -6.05 -3.50
C VAL A 317 -14.12 -5.72 -2.12
N PRO A 318 -14.78 -6.68 -1.44
CA PRO A 318 -15.19 -6.52 -0.05
C PRO A 318 -14.01 -6.17 0.85
N LEU A 319 -14.24 -5.26 1.80
CA LEU A 319 -13.23 -4.82 2.76
C LEU A 319 -13.35 -5.59 4.07
N HIS A 320 -12.20 -5.99 4.62
CA HIS A 320 -12.14 -6.62 5.92
C HIS A 320 -11.76 -5.61 7.01
N CYS A 321 -12.44 -5.74 8.16
CA CYS A 321 -12.24 -4.85 9.31
C CYS A 321 -11.25 -5.39 10.36
N ALA A 322 -10.81 -6.65 10.21
CA ALA A 322 -9.97 -7.31 11.18
C ALA A 322 -8.47 -7.09 10.88
N PRO A 323 -7.66 -6.59 11.84
CA PRO A 323 -6.22 -6.64 11.78
C PRO A 323 -5.76 -8.10 11.92
N GLY A 324 -4.98 -8.54 10.95
CA GLY A 324 -4.42 -9.88 10.88
C GLY A 324 -3.74 -10.10 9.53
N PRO A 325 -3.34 -11.35 9.22
CA PRO A 325 -2.89 -11.73 7.88
C PRO A 325 -4.04 -11.77 6.86
N ALA A 326 -5.18 -11.15 7.17
CA ALA A 326 -6.28 -11.04 6.23
C ALA A 326 -5.86 -10.13 5.07
N ASP A 327 -6.16 -10.59 3.86
CA ASP A 327 -6.15 -9.74 2.68
C ASP A 327 -7.34 -8.78 2.73
N TRP A 328 -7.24 -7.71 1.94
CA TRP A 328 -8.31 -6.74 1.69
C TRP A 328 -8.72 -5.93 2.91
N VAL A 329 -7.81 -5.78 3.87
CA VAL A 329 -8.01 -4.91 5.04
C VAL A 329 -8.13 -3.47 4.57
N TRP A 330 -9.19 -2.79 4.97
CA TRP A 330 -9.37 -1.38 4.63
C TRP A 330 -8.30 -0.44 5.19
N SER A 331 -7.99 0.58 4.40
CA SER A 331 -7.13 1.72 4.70
C SER A 331 -7.79 3.01 4.20
N ILE A 332 -7.36 4.15 4.74
CA ILE A 332 -7.81 5.48 4.30
C ILE A 332 -6.87 5.99 3.21
N GLU A 333 -7.42 6.26 2.04
CA GLU A 333 -6.73 6.85 0.90
C GLU A 333 -7.25 8.25 0.61
N ARG A 334 -6.37 9.12 0.10
CA ARG A 334 -6.75 10.47 -0.32
C ARG A 334 -6.95 10.49 -1.83
N LEU A 335 -7.98 11.18 -2.29
CA LEU A 335 -8.25 11.37 -3.71
C LEU A 335 -7.31 12.43 -4.31
N ASP A 336 -7.05 13.49 -3.55
CA ASP A 336 -6.06 14.53 -3.85
C ASP A 336 -5.00 14.54 -2.74
N ASN A 337 -3.76 14.29 -3.14
CA ASN A 337 -2.62 14.24 -2.22
C ASN A 337 -2.13 15.61 -1.74
N SER A 338 -2.53 16.71 -2.41
CA SER A 338 -2.25 18.08 -1.99
C SER A 338 -3.14 18.53 -0.82
N VAL A 339 -4.33 17.93 -0.73
CA VAL A 339 -5.30 18.19 0.32
C VAL A 339 -5.10 17.19 1.48
N THR A 340 -5.30 17.66 2.70
CA THR A 340 -5.25 16.81 3.91
C THR A 340 -6.44 15.83 3.98
N TYR A 341 -6.55 15.10 5.09
CA TYR A 341 -7.61 14.12 5.32
C TYR A 341 -8.91 14.81 5.73
N THR A 342 -9.88 14.81 4.81
CA THR A 342 -11.23 15.35 5.01
C THR A 342 -12.26 14.36 4.47
N LYS A 343 -13.51 14.43 4.95
CA LYS A 343 -14.61 13.58 4.46
C LYS A 343 -14.81 13.66 2.94
N GLY A 344 -14.54 14.82 2.33
CA GLY A 344 -14.67 15.04 0.89
C GLY A 344 -13.48 14.53 0.06
N ASN A 345 -12.30 14.38 0.68
CA ASN A 345 -11.06 14.00 0.00
C ASN A 345 -10.60 12.56 0.33
N CYS A 346 -11.33 11.84 1.19
CA CYS A 346 -10.94 10.50 1.60
C CYS A 346 -11.92 9.44 1.09
N VAL A 347 -11.38 8.24 0.85
CA VAL A 347 -12.12 7.02 0.54
C VAL A 347 -11.48 5.85 1.25
N LEU A 348 -12.21 4.72 1.33
CA LEU A 348 -11.66 3.48 1.87
C LEU A 348 -11.24 2.56 0.75
N ILE A 349 -10.00 2.09 0.81
CA ILE A 349 -9.43 1.16 -0.15
C ILE A 349 -8.95 -0.09 0.56
N ALA A 350 -8.83 -1.20 -0.16
CA ALA A 350 -8.05 -2.32 0.34
C ALA A 350 -6.58 -1.92 0.40
N ARG A 351 -5.91 -2.22 1.51
CA ARG A 351 -4.51 -1.86 1.80
C ARG A 351 -3.54 -2.31 0.71
N GLU A 352 -3.88 -3.36 -0.02
CA GLU A 352 -3.14 -3.88 -1.17
C GLU A 352 -3.01 -2.88 -2.33
N PHE A 353 -3.97 -1.96 -2.46
CA PHE A 353 -3.97 -0.91 -3.46
C PHE A 353 -3.35 0.39 -2.96
N GLN A 354 -2.84 0.42 -1.72
CA GLN A 354 -2.19 1.60 -1.18
C GLN A 354 -0.78 1.71 -1.76
N SER A 355 -0.63 2.49 -2.82
CA SER A 355 0.68 2.77 -3.40
C SER A 355 1.39 3.86 -2.59
N SER A 356 2.70 3.69 -2.35
CA SER A 356 3.51 4.71 -1.70
C SER A 356 4.01 5.77 -2.69
N LEU A 357 3.45 5.83 -3.90
CA LEU A 357 3.97 6.72 -4.93
C LEU A 357 3.75 8.15 -4.45
N PRO A 358 4.83 8.96 -4.30
CA PRO A 358 4.65 10.39 -4.22
C PRO A 358 3.96 10.77 -5.52
N SER A 359 2.75 11.32 -5.45
CA SER A 359 2.11 11.92 -6.60
C SER A 359 2.95 13.13 -7.01
N SER A 360 4.01 12.88 -7.77
CA SER A 360 4.69 13.88 -8.59
C SER A 360 3.78 14.18 -9.77
N VAL A 361 2.57 14.67 -9.49
CA VAL A 361 1.90 15.51 -10.46
C VAL A 361 2.58 16.86 -10.24
N PRO A 362 3.37 17.37 -11.20
CA PRO A 362 3.85 18.75 -11.12
C PRO A 362 2.64 19.64 -10.89
N ASN A 363 2.78 20.57 -9.96
CA ASN A 363 1.71 21.50 -9.62
C ASN A 363 1.24 22.16 -10.93
N LEU A 364 -0.04 22.06 -11.29
CA LEU A 364 -0.54 22.60 -12.56
C LEU A 364 -0.25 24.12 -12.69
N ALA A 365 -0.03 24.78 -11.55
CA ALA A 365 0.43 26.16 -11.44
C ALA A 365 1.84 26.39 -12.03
N ASP A 366 2.74 25.41 -12.00
CA ASP A 366 4.12 25.54 -12.54
C ASP A 366 4.17 25.44 -14.07
N LEU A 367 3.10 24.98 -14.72
CA LEU A 367 2.97 24.91 -16.17
C LEU A 367 2.26 26.14 -16.78
N GLN A 368 1.62 26.98 -15.96
CA GLN A 368 0.90 28.17 -16.43
C GLN A 368 1.73 29.46 -16.39
N SER A 369 2.91 29.47 -15.79
CA SER A 369 3.78 30.66 -15.73
C SER A 369 4.69 30.85 -16.96
N GLY A 370 4.42 30.15 -18.06
CA GLY A 370 5.29 30.11 -19.24
C GLY A 370 4.67 30.59 -20.55
N VAL A 371 3.50 31.23 -20.54
CA VAL A 371 2.97 31.88 -21.75
C VAL A 371 3.60 33.26 -21.86
N PRO A 372 4.50 33.52 -22.83
CA PRO A 372 4.95 34.87 -23.08
C PRO A 372 3.74 35.72 -23.51
N GLU A 373 3.51 36.83 -22.82
CA GLU A 373 2.63 37.88 -23.32
C GLU A 373 3.23 38.37 -24.64
N ASN A 374 2.55 38.07 -25.75
CA ASN A 374 2.89 38.65 -27.05
C ASN A 374 2.68 40.16 -26.96
N GLY A 375 3.80 40.90 -26.93
CA GLY A 375 3.87 42.31 -27.30
C GLY A 375 4.08 42.49 -28.79
#